data_AF-A0A410MI52-F1
#
_entry.id   AF-A0A410MI52-F1
#
_cell.length_a   1.000
_cell.length_b   1.000
_cell.length_c   1.000
_cell.angle_alpha   90.00
_cell.angle_beta   90.00
_cell.angle_gamma   90.00
#
_symmetry.space_group_name_H-M   'P 1'
#
loop_
_entity.id
_entity.type
_entity.pdbx_description
1 polymer ?
#
loop_
_entity_poly.entity_id
_entity_poly.type
_entity_poly.pdbx_seq_one_letter_code
_entity_poly.pdbx_strand_id
1 'polypeptide(L)'
;MVLSGILLLLSNADDTFHMNDLPYMLIIVGLMLIITVTILLQKESSLLCRVGFHKYERIGWDEEMPNLEVVKCQRCNKEKKVMRTF
;
A
#
# COMPACT_ATOMS: atom_id res chain seq x y z
N MET A 1 -26.65 14.62 33.13
CA MET A 1 -27.67 14.03 32.24
C MET A 1 -27.08 13.45 30.94
N VAL A 2 -26.00 14.00 30.38
CA VAL A 2 -25.33 13.40 29.19
C VAL A 2 -24.60 12.09 29.53
N LEU A 3 -23.93 12.04 30.69
CA LEU A 3 -23.18 10.85 31.14
C LEU A 3 -24.04 9.59 31.32
N SER A 4 -25.28 9.75 31.82
CA SER A 4 -26.20 8.63 31.99
C SER A 4 -26.70 8.05 30.66
N GLY A 5 -26.81 8.89 29.62
CA GLY A 5 -27.16 8.44 28.27
C GLY A 5 -26.05 7.63 27.60
N ILE A 6 -24.79 8.06 27.78
CA ILE A 6 -23.60 7.31 27.30
C ILE A 6 -23.50 5.96 28.03
N LEU A 7 -23.76 5.94 29.34
CA LEU A 7 -23.75 4.70 30.13
C LEU A 7 -24.83 3.70 29.67
N LEU A 8 -26.05 4.19 29.41
CA LEU A 8 -27.16 3.38 28.89
C LEU A 8 -26.92 2.86 27.47
N LEU A 9 -26.26 3.67 26.62
CA LEU A 9 -25.86 3.24 25.28
C LEU A 9 -24.82 2.12 25.35
N LEU A 10 -23.83 2.23 26.24
CA LEU A 10 -22.82 1.18 26.43
C LEU A 10 -23.42 -0.08 27.07
N SER A 11 -24.34 0.05 28.03
CA SER A 11 -24.96 -1.10 28.70
C SER A 11 -25.89 -1.89 27.78
N ASN A 12 -26.64 -1.22 26.90
CA ASN A 12 -27.49 -1.91 25.90
C ASN A 12 -26.68 -2.42 24.71
N ALA A 13 -25.49 -1.87 24.48
CA ALA A 13 -24.65 -2.32 23.39
C ALA A 13 -24.03 -3.70 23.67
N ASP A 14 -23.86 -4.12 24.94
CA ASP A 14 -23.49 -5.50 25.32
C ASP A 14 -24.60 -6.52 24.99
N ASP A 15 -25.88 -6.15 25.15
CA ASP A 15 -27.02 -7.03 24.88
C ASP A 15 -27.42 -7.05 23.39
N THR A 16 -27.22 -5.94 22.68
CA THR A 16 -27.65 -5.78 21.27
C THR A 16 -26.55 -6.14 20.28
N PHE A 17 -25.30 -5.85 20.62
CA PHE A 17 -24.14 -6.26 19.87
C PHE A 17 -23.43 -7.29 20.75
N HIS A 18 -23.15 -8.48 20.23
CA HIS A 18 -22.26 -9.39 20.93
C HIS A 18 -20.90 -8.69 21.02
N MET A 19 -20.66 -7.92 22.09
CA MET A 19 -19.45 -7.09 22.28
C MET A 19 -18.19 -7.95 22.28
N ASN A 20 -18.33 -9.24 22.59
CA ASN A 20 -17.28 -10.24 22.42
C ASN A 20 -16.86 -10.42 20.95
N ASP A 21 -17.77 -10.25 19.99
CA ASP A 21 -17.54 -10.41 18.55
C ASP A 21 -17.13 -9.09 17.85
N LEU A 22 -17.47 -7.95 18.45
CA LEU A 22 -17.10 -6.62 17.97
C LEU A 22 -15.59 -6.43 17.71
N PRO A 23 -14.67 -6.83 18.61
CA PRO A 23 -13.24 -6.73 18.34
C PRO A 23 -12.81 -7.62 17.16
N TYR A 24 -13.40 -8.82 16.99
CA TYR A 24 -13.09 -9.68 15.85
C TYR A 24 -13.57 -9.07 14.53
N MET A 25 -14.75 -8.47 14.50
CA MET A 25 -15.27 -7.75 13.34
C MET A 25 -14.39 -6.55 12.97
N LEU A 26 -13.93 -5.79 13.98
CA LEU A 26 -12.99 -4.67 13.78
C LEU A 26 -11.64 -5.14 13.23
N ILE A 27 -11.13 -6.29 13.71
CA ILE A 27 -9.89 -6.88 13.19
C ILE A 27 -10.06 -7.26 11.71
N ILE A 28 -11.17 -7.92 11.35
CA ILE A 28 -11.43 -8.33 9.97
C ILE A 28 -11.53 -7.09 9.05
N VAL A 29 -12.30 -6.08 9.45
CA VAL A 29 -12.45 -4.84 8.67
C VAL A 29 -11.12 -4.11 8.55
N GLY A 30 -10.35 -4.01 9.65
CA GLY A 30 -9.03 -3.40 9.65
C GLY A 30 -8.04 -4.11 8.73
N LEU A 31 -8.04 -5.45 8.74
CA LEU A 31 -7.22 -6.26 7.84
C LEU A 31 -7.58 -5.99 6.37
N MET A 32 -8.87 -5.99 6.03
CA MET A 32 -9.35 -5.73 4.67
C MET A 32 -8.99 -4.31 4.20
N LEU A 33 -9.08 -3.32 5.07
CA LEU A 33 -8.62 -1.95 4.79
C LEU A 33 -7.11 -1.90 4.53
N ILE A 34 -6.29 -2.53 5.38
CA ILE A 34 -4.84 -2.55 5.18
C ILE A 34 -4.50 -3.22 3.84
N ILE A 35 -5.15 -4.34 3.50
CA ILE A 35 -4.92 -5.04 2.23
C ILE A 35 -5.30 -4.14 1.05
N THR A 36 -6.49 -3.54 1.05
CA THR A 36 -6.96 -2.68 -0.04
C THR A 36 -6.10 -1.44 -0.21
N VAL A 37 -5.77 -0.75 0.88
CA VAL A 37 -4.86 0.40 0.91
C VAL A 37 -3.48 -0.01 0.39
N THR A 38 -2.96 -1.16 0.81
CA THR A 38 -1.66 -1.65 0.32
C THR A 38 -1.69 -1.94 -1.18
N ILE A 39 -2.78 -2.50 -1.71
CA ILE A 39 -2.95 -2.75 -3.15
C ILE A 39 -3.08 -1.43 -3.91
N LEU A 40 -3.86 -0.47 -3.40
CA LEU A 40 -4.10 0.83 -4.06
C LEU A 40 -2.88 1.75 -4.01
N LEU A 41 -2.13 1.78 -2.91
CA LEU A 41 -0.92 2.60 -2.76
C LEU A 41 0.34 1.93 -3.29
N GLN A 42 0.34 0.61 -3.53
CA GLN A 42 1.48 -0.02 -4.21
C GLN A 42 1.49 0.34 -5.69
N LYS A 43 2.26 1.40 -5.97
CA LYS A 43 2.80 1.73 -7.30
C LYS A 43 3.71 0.60 -7.85
N GLU A 44 4.04 -0.40 -7.05
CA GLU A 44 4.73 -1.63 -7.46
C GLU A 44 3.69 -2.67 -7.91
N SER A 45 3.22 -2.52 -9.15
CA SER A 45 2.15 -3.34 -9.75
C SER A 45 2.45 -4.84 -9.90
N SER A 46 3.66 -5.32 -9.57
CA SER A 46 4.03 -6.73 -9.80
C SER A 46 4.88 -7.31 -8.69
N LEU A 47 4.56 -8.55 -8.30
CA LEU A 47 5.36 -9.37 -7.37
C LEU A 47 6.84 -9.46 -7.79
N LEU A 48 7.09 -9.47 -9.10
CA LEU A 48 8.43 -9.53 -9.69
C LEU A 48 9.28 -8.28 -9.35
N CYS A 49 8.69 -7.09 -9.26
CA CYS A 49 9.44 -5.90 -8.83
C CYS A 49 9.85 -5.99 -7.36
N ARG A 50 8.97 -6.54 -6.52
CA ARG A 50 9.23 -6.69 -5.08
C ARG A 50 10.39 -7.65 -4.78
N VAL A 51 10.57 -8.70 -5.58
CA VAL A 51 11.71 -9.64 -5.46
C VAL A 51 12.96 -9.18 -6.23
N GLY A 52 12.99 -7.95 -6.76
CA GLY A 52 14.14 -7.37 -7.44
C GLY A 52 14.25 -7.69 -8.94
N PHE A 53 13.31 -8.44 -9.52
CA PHE A 53 13.26 -8.78 -10.94
C PHE A 53 12.55 -7.69 -11.75
N HIS A 54 13.19 -6.53 -11.82
CA HIS A 54 12.72 -5.40 -12.61
C HIS A 54 13.02 -5.60 -14.10
N LYS A 55 12.00 -5.40 -14.94
CA LYS A 55 12.18 -5.27 -16.38
C LYS A 55 12.32 -3.79 -16.71
N TYR A 56 13.55 -3.37 -17.01
CA TYR A 56 13.88 -1.99 -17.38
C TYR A 56 13.85 -1.81 -18.89
N GLU A 57 13.38 -0.65 -19.33
CA GLU A 57 13.38 -0.20 -20.72
C GLU A 57 14.07 1.17 -20.79
N ARG A 58 14.81 1.42 -21.87
CA ARG A 58 15.46 2.72 -22.12
C ARG A 58 14.39 3.77 -22.38
N ILE A 59 14.39 4.85 -21.60
CA ILE A 59 13.50 6.00 -21.85
C ILE A 59 14.24 7.21 -22.41
N GLY A 60 15.57 7.25 -22.31
CA GLY A 60 16.35 8.33 -22.89
C GLY A 60 17.78 8.37 -22.38
N TRP A 61 18.39 9.53 -22.60
CA TRP A 61 19.74 9.86 -22.17
C TRP A 61 19.69 10.92 -21.10
N ASP A 62 20.66 10.89 -20.21
CA ASP A 62 20.81 11.95 -19.23
C ASP A 62 21.27 13.24 -19.93
N GLU A 63 20.62 14.36 -19.64
CA GLU A 63 20.89 15.66 -20.27
C GLU A 63 22.24 16.26 -19.84
N GLU A 64 22.71 15.93 -18.63
CA GLU A 64 23.99 16.41 -18.10
C GLU A 64 25.15 15.47 -18.45
N MET A 65 24.90 14.17 -18.50
CA MET A 65 25.93 13.14 -18.71
C MET A 65 25.55 12.19 -19.86
N PRO A 66 26.00 12.44 -21.10
CA PRO A 66 25.62 11.62 -22.26
C PRO A 66 26.09 10.15 -22.21
N ASN A 67 26.99 9.81 -21.27
CA ASN A 67 27.42 8.44 -21.02
C ASN A 67 26.49 7.66 -20.06
N LEU A 68 25.47 8.32 -19.50
CA LEU A 68 24.45 7.70 -18.66
C LEU A 68 23.16 7.48 -19.45
N GLU A 69 22.70 6.25 -19.41
CA GLU A 69 21.41 5.86 -19.94
C GLU A 69 20.36 5.92 -18.83
N VAL A 70 19.21 6.55 -19.13
CA VAL A 70 18.07 6.56 -18.23
C VAL A 70 17.16 5.39 -18.60
N VAL A 71 17.04 4.44 -17.68
CA VAL A 71 16.16 3.28 -17.82
C VAL A 71 15.00 3.34 -16.83
N LYS A 72 13.81 2.92 -17.25
CA LYS A 72 12.58 2.92 -16.45
C LYS A 72 11.98 1.53 -16.38
N CYS A 73 11.56 1.11 -15.19
CA CYS A 73 10.86 -0.16 -15.06
C CYS A 73 9.45 -0.06 -15.63
N GLN A 74 9.10 -0.94 -16.58
CA GLN A 74 7.78 -0.96 -17.22
C GLN A 74 6.61 -1.22 -16.25
N ARG A 75 6.90 -1.75 -15.05
CA ARG A 75 5.89 -2.19 -14.07
C ARG A 75 5.75 -1.21 -12.91
N CYS A 76 6.85 -0.90 -12.22
CA CYS A 76 6.83 0.00 -11.06
C CYS A 76 7.23 1.45 -11.38
N ASN A 77 7.52 1.78 -12.64
CA ASN A 77 7.95 3.11 -13.09
C ASN A 77 9.23 3.65 -12.40
N LYS A 78 9.99 2.79 -11.72
CA LYS A 78 11.25 3.17 -11.10
C LYS A 78 12.28 3.52 -12.16
N GLU A 79 12.87 4.70 -12.04
CA GLU A 79 13.89 5.20 -12.95
C GLU A 79 15.27 4.98 -12.35
N LYS A 80 16.23 4.60 -13.20
CA LYS A 80 17.62 4.36 -12.83
C LYS A 80 18.53 4.89 -13.94
N LYS A 81 19.60 5.57 -13.54
CA LYS A 81 20.69 5.94 -14.45
C LYS A 81 21.73 4.82 -14.43
N VAL A 82 22.11 4.31 -15.59
CA VAL A 82 23.12 3.25 -15.73
C VAL A 82 24.22 3.70 -16.67
N MET A 83 25.47 3.37 -16.32
CA MET A 83 26.61 3.59 -17.20
C MET A 83 26.53 2.65 -18.39
N ARG A 84 26.91 3.16 -19.55
CA ARG A 84 27.02 2.39 -20.77
C ARG A 84 28.05 1.25 -20.59
N THR A 85 27.60 0.02 -20.73
CA THR A 85 28.51 -1.11 -21.00
C THR A 85 28.63 -1.23 -22.52
N PHE A 86 29.88 -1.12 -23.01
CA PHE A 86 30.23 -1.33 -24.42
C PHE A 86 30.24 -2.82 -24.76
#